data_AF-A0AAD0HN40-F1
#
_entry.id   AF-A0AAD0HN40-F1
#
_cell.length_a   1.000
_cell.length_b   1.000
_cell.length_c   1.000
_cell.angle_alpha   90.00
_cell.angle_beta   90.00
_cell.angle_gamma   90.00
#
_symmetry.space_group_name_H-M   'P 1'
#
loop_
_entity.id
_entity.type
_entity.pdbx_description
1 polymer ?
#
loop_
_entity_poly.entity_id
_entity_poly.type
_entity_poly.pdbx_seq_one_letter_code
_entity_poly.pdbx_strand_id
1 'polypeptide(L)'
;MARLNIDDVSLLTLLQECGANRLIKGMTKEDFKIESVKLDTQFSEAAIRSALSKLEALLLIERDSSSKHHKFIITSYGIMALEYHLEGEMV
;
A
#
# COMPACT_ATOMS: atom_id res chain seq x y z
N MET A 1 17.24 3.79 8.62
CA MET A 1 15.88 3.23 8.41
C MET A 1 15.05 4.26 7.68
N ALA A 2 14.40 3.90 6.56
CA ALA A 2 13.49 4.82 5.89
C ALA A 2 12.20 4.91 6.72
N ARG A 3 11.86 6.10 7.21
CA ARG A 3 10.62 6.33 7.96
C ARG A 3 9.45 6.35 6.97
N LEU A 4 8.40 5.58 7.24
CA LEU A 4 7.14 5.65 6.49
C LEU A 4 6.43 6.95 6.86
N ASN A 5 5.90 7.65 5.85
CA ASN A 5 5.04 8.82 6.06
C ASN A 5 3.56 8.40 6.02
N ILE A 6 2.66 9.35 6.25
CA ILE A 6 1.21 9.10 6.26
C ILE A 6 0.75 8.48 4.94
N ASP A 7 1.23 8.96 3.79
CA ASP A 7 0.82 8.42 2.49
C ASP A 7 1.23 6.95 2.31
N ASP A 8 2.45 6.59 2.75
CA ASP A 8 2.97 5.24 2.70
C ASP A 8 2.14 4.30 3.57
N VAL A 9 1.83 4.73 4.80
CA VAL A 9 1.04 3.97 5.78
C VAL A 9 -0.38 3.79 5.28
N SER A 10 -1.04 4.86 4.83
CA SER A 10 -2.41 4.79 4.33
C SER A 10 -2.55 3.89 3.10
N LEU A 11 -1.55 3.84 2.21
CA LEU A 11 -1.54 2.88 1.10
C LEU A 11 -1.34 1.43 1.53
N LEU A 12 -0.50 1.18 2.54
CA LEU A 12 -0.35 -0.15 3.12
C LEU A 12 -1.64 -0.60 3.82
N THR A 13 -2.29 0.29 4.57
CA THR A 13 -3.59 0.03 5.20
C THR A 13 -4.64 -0.32 4.15
N LEU A 14 -4.74 0.46 3.08
CA LEU A 14 -5.64 0.19 1.96
C LEU A 14 -5.43 -1.20 1.34
N LEU A 15 -4.17 -1.57 1.10
CA LEU A 15 -3.84 -2.90 0.59
C LEU A 15 -4.29 -4.00 1.56
N GLN A 16 -4.05 -3.82 2.86
CA GLN A 16 -4.43 -4.80 3.88
C GLN A 16 -5.96 -4.94 3.98
N GLU A 17 -6.69 -3.83 4.12
CA GLU A 17 -8.15 -3.80 4.24
C GLU A 17 -8.84 -4.37 3.00
N CYS A 18 -8.28 -4.10 1.81
CA CYS A 18 -8.79 -4.66 0.57
C CYS A 18 -8.43 -6.13 0.38
N GLY A 19 -7.65 -6.74 1.27
CA GLY A 19 -7.17 -8.12 1.13
C GLY A 19 -6.27 -8.30 -0.08
N ALA A 20 -5.51 -7.27 -0.45
CA ALA A 20 -4.66 -7.23 -1.63
C ALA A 20 -3.37 -8.05 -1.41
N ASN A 21 -3.51 -9.37 -1.35
CA ASN A 21 -2.43 -10.33 -1.16
C ASN A 21 -2.32 -11.28 -2.36
N ARG A 22 -1.21 -12.03 -2.43
CA ARG A 22 -0.88 -12.91 -3.57
C ARG A 22 -1.87 -14.04 -3.79
N LEU A 23 -2.68 -14.38 -2.78
CA LEU A 23 -3.64 -15.48 -2.82
C LEU A 23 -5.02 -15.04 -3.33
N ILE A 24 -5.38 -13.77 -3.15
CA ILE A 24 -6.75 -13.28 -3.39
C ILE A 24 -6.79 -12.37 -4.61
N LYS A 25 -6.11 -11.21 -4.55
CA LYS A 25 -6.10 -10.19 -5.59
C LYS A 25 -4.99 -9.17 -5.34
N GLY A 26 -4.57 -8.48 -6.39
CA GLY A 26 -3.77 -7.25 -6.25
C GLY A 26 -4.60 -6.02 -6.62
N MET A 27 -4.16 -4.85 -6.18
CA MET A 27 -4.80 -3.56 -6.48
C MET A 27 -4.05 -2.81 -7.58
N THR A 28 -4.78 -2.23 -8.52
CA THR A 28 -4.25 -1.31 -9.51
C THR A 28 -4.20 0.12 -8.95
N LYS A 29 -3.54 1.03 -9.67
CA LYS A 29 -3.55 2.47 -9.33
C LYS A 29 -4.96 3.08 -9.34
N GLU A 30 -5.84 2.57 -10.19
CA GLU A 30 -7.24 3.03 -10.25
C GLU A 30 -8.00 2.54 -9.01
N ASP A 31 -7.77 1.30 -8.59
CA ASP A 31 -8.37 0.77 -7.36
C ASP A 31 -7.99 1.64 -6.16
N PHE A 32 -6.74 2.07 -6.04
CA PHE A 32 -6.34 2.99 -4.96
C PHE A 32 -7.11 4.30 -4.97
N LYS A 33 -7.37 4.90 -6.14
CA LYS A 33 -8.15 6.14 -6.23
C LYS A 33 -9.61 5.93 -5.85
N ILE A 34 -10.18 4.76 -6.18
CA ILE A 34 -11.58 4.43 -5.88
C ILE A 34 -11.75 4.11 -4.40
N GLU A 35 -10.90 3.24 -3.86
CA GLU A 35 -10.99 2.78 -2.48
C GLU A 35 -10.60 3.88 -1.49
N SER A 36 -9.68 4.79 -1.84
CA SER A 36 -9.31 5.89 -0.95
C SER A 36 -10.48 6.86 -0.70
N VAL A 37 -11.34 7.09 -1.70
CA VAL A 37 -12.57 7.90 -1.54
C VAL A 37 -13.52 7.28 -0.53
N LYS A 38 -13.59 5.95 -0.45
CA LYS A 38 -14.44 5.25 0.54
C LYS A 38 -13.92 5.39 1.97
N LEU A 39 -12.63 5.61 2.14
CA LEU A 39 -11.95 5.77 3.42
C LEU A 39 -11.68 7.24 3.79
N ASP A 40 -12.35 8.19 3.13
CA ASP A 40 -12.15 9.64 3.29
C ASP A 40 -10.67 10.08 3.19
N THR A 41 -9.88 9.31 2.44
CA THR A 41 -8.45 9.56 2.23
C THR A 41 -8.25 9.97 0.78
N GLN A 42 -7.77 11.20 0.54
CA GLN A 42 -7.51 11.67 -0.81
C GLN A 42 -6.02 11.65 -1.13
N PHE A 43 -5.62 10.78 -2.06
CA PHE A 43 -4.27 10.80 -2.60
C PHE A 43 -4.22 11.53 -3.94
N SER A 44 -3.21 12.39 -4.11
CA SER A 44 -2.82 12.84 -5.44
C SER A 44 -2.17 11.68 -6.21
N GLU A 45 -2.23 11.72 -7.54
CA GLU A 45 -1.55 10.70 -8.36
C GLU A 45 -0.03 10.68 -8.15
N ALA A 46 0.56 11.85 -7.87
CA ALA A 46 1.98 11.97 -7.53
C ALA A 46 2.30 11.27 -6.20
N ALA A 47 1.44 11.43 -5.19
CA ALA A 47 1.57 10.75 -3.90
C ALA A 47 1.49 9.22 -4.07
N ILE A 48 0.46 8.73 -4.78
CA ILE A 48 0.32 7.28 -5.07
C ILE A 48 1.58 6.74 -5.73
N ARG A 49 2.08 7.41 -6.78
CA ARG A 49 3.27 6.95 -7.51
C ARG A 49 4.52 6.95 -6.62
N SER A 50 4.71 8.00 -5.83
CA SER A 50 5.87 8.15 -4.94
C SER A 50 5.87 7.06 -3.87
N ALA A 51 4.75 6.89 -3.17
CA ALA A 51 4.58 5.91 -2.12
C ALA A 51 4.71 4.47 -2.65
N LEU A 52 4.05 4.11 -3.75
CA LEU A 52 4.22 2.77 -4.35
C LEU A 52 5.67 2.47 -4.71
N SER A 53 6.39 3.44 -5.27
CA SER A 53 7.80 3.26 -5.63
C SER A 53 8.68 3.05 -4.39
N LYS A 54 8.41 3.80 -3.31
CA LYS A 54 9.12 3.68 -2.04
C LYS A 54 8.82 2.35 -1.35
N LEU A 55 7.54 1.98 -1.24
CA LEU A 55 7.09 0.74 -0.62
C LEU A 55 7.65 -0.49 -1.34
N GLU A 56 7.72 -0.45 -2.68
CA GLU A 56 8.34 -1.50 -3.49
C GLU A 56 9.85 -1.59 -3.27
N ALA A 57 10.55 -0.45 -3.21
CA ALA A 57 11.98 -0.41 -2.89
C ALA A 57 12.31 -0.94 -1.49
N LEU A 58 11.35 -0.88 -0.56
CA LEU A 58 11.45 -1.41 0.80
C LEU A 58 10.94 -2.86 0.93
N LEU A 59 10.54 -3.50 -0.18
CA LEU A 59 9.98 -4.87 -0.20
C LEU A 59 8.69 -5.04 0.61
N LEU A 60 8.00 -3.94 0.92
CA LEU A 60 6.74 -3.94 1.67
C LEU A 60 5.55 -4.29 0.76
N ILE A 61 5.70 -4.06 -0.54
CA ILE A 61 4.75 -4.48 -1.56
C ILE A 61 5.48 -5.16 -2.72
N GLU A 62 4.76 -6.03 -3.43
CA GLU A 62 5.17 -6.61 -4.70
C GLU A 62 4.36 -6.01 -5.83
N ARG A 63 5.01 -5.79 -6.98
CA ARG A 63 4.37 -5.40 -8.22
C ARG A 63 4.25 -6.61 -9.14
N ASP A 64 3.03 -7.05 -9.39
CA ASP A 64 2.73 -8.04 -10.42
C ASP A 64 2.56 -7.33 -11.78
N SER A 65 3.52 -7.57 -12.68
CA SER A 65 3.57 -7.04 -14.05
C SER A 65 3.03 -8.01 -15.10
N SER A 66 2.46 -9.16 -14.70
CA SER A 66 1.92 -10.15 -15.64
C SER A 66 0.63 -9.69 -16.33
N SER A 67 -0.08 -8.71 -15.75
CA SER A 67 -1.30 -8.12 -16.33
C SER A 67 -1.07 -6.79 -17.03
N LYS A 68 -1.97 -6.44 -17.96
CA LYS A 68 -2.01 -5.16 -18.69
C LYS A 68 -1.92 -3.93 -17.77
N HIS A 69 -2.45 -4.04 -16.56
CA HIS A 69 -2.30 -3.05 -15.50
C HIS A 69 -1.42 -3.64 -14.39
N HIS A 70 -0.43 -2.88 -13.91
CA HIS A 70 0.35 -3.30 -12.74
C HIS A 70 -0.58 -3.46 -11.54
N LYS A 71 -0.47 -4.61 -10.89
CA LYS A 71 -1.15 -4.89 -9.63
C LYS A 71 -0.15 -4.84 -8.49
N PHE A 72 -0.56 -4.28 -7.38
CA PHE A 72 0.23 -4.12 -6.17
C PHE A 72 -0.35 -5.02 -5.08
N ILE A 73 0.53 -5.68 -4.37
CA ILE A 73 0.21 -6.73 -3.40
C ILE A 73 1.02 -6.46 -2.15
N ILE A 74 0.40 -6.49 -0.97
CA ILE A 74 1.13 -6.35 0.30
C ILE A 74 1.92 -7.64 0.60
N THR A 75 3.18 -7.49 1.04
CA THR A 75 4.01 -8.61 1.48
C THR A 75 3.83 -8.88 2.97
N SER A 76 4.37 -10.00 3.46
CA SER A 76 4.48 -10.23 4.91
C SER A 76 5.26 -9.11 5.61
N TYR A 77 6.31 -8.56 4.97
CA TYR A 77 7.06 -7.44 5.51
C TYR A 77 6.23 -6.15 5.57
N GLY A 78 5.39 -5.91 4.57
CA GLY A 78 4.45 -4.78 4.56
C GLY A 78 3.44 -4.85 5.70
N ILE A 79 2.89 -6.03 5.95
CA ILE A 79 1.97 -6.27 7.07
C ILE A 79 2.69 -6.02 8.40
N MET A 80 3.86 -6.62 8.61
CA MET A 80 4.64 -6.42 9.84
C MET A 80 5.03 -4.95 10.06
N ALA A 81 5.41 -4.24 8.98
CA ALA A 81 5.77 -2.83 9.08
C ALA A 81 4.57 -1.96 9.47
N LEU A 82 3.37 -2.30 8.98
CA LEU A 82 2.13 -1.62 9.33
C LEU A 82 1.73 -1.90 10.79
N GLU A 83 1.79 -3.15 11.23
CA GLU A 83 1.55 -3.54 12.63
C GLU A 83 2.50 -2.82 13.58
N TYR A 84 3.81 -2.82 13.29
CA TYR A 84 4.81 -2.12 14.10
C TYR A 84 4.57 -0.60 14.15
N HIS A 85 4.11 -0.01 13.05
CA HIS A 85 3.80 1.42 13.02
C HIS A 85 2.57 1.75 13.89
N LEU A 86 1.52 0.93 13.81
CA LEU A 86 0.31 1.08 14.63
C LEU A 86 0.60 0.84 16.11
N GLU A 87 1.42 -0.14 16.46
CA GLU A 87 1.86 -0.39 17.84
C GLU A 87 2.67 0.80 18.40
N GLY A 88 3.50 1.43 17.57
CA GLY A 88 4.28 2.61 17.97
C GLY A 88 3.47 3.89 18.14
N GLU A 89 2.28 3.99 17.55
CA GLU A 89 1.33 5.11 17.72
C GLU A 89 0.41 4.92 18.95
N MET A 90 0.33 3.70 19.50
CA MET A 90 -0.47 3.37 20.69
C MET A 90 0.24 3.66 22.03
N VAL A 91 1.41 4.31 22.01
CA VAL A 91 2.24 4.63 23.20
C VAL A 91 2.21 6.12 23.55
#